data_AF-A0AAD9IGF7-F1
#
_entry.id   AF-A0AAD9IGF7-F1
#
_cell.length_a   1.000
_cell.length_b   1.000
_cell.length_c   1.000
_cell.angle_alpha   90.00
_cell.angle_beta   90.00
_cell.angle_gamma   90.00
#
_symmetry.space_group_name_H-M   'P 1'
#
loop_
_entity.id
_entity.type
_entity.pdbx_description
1 polymer ?
#
loop_
_entity_poly.entity_id
_entity_poly.type
_entity_poly.pdbx_seq_one_letter_code
_entity_poly.pdbx_strand_id
1 'polypeptide(L)'
;MRSFGNYWAVLLLCAVAPAVRASQRTLDAFSAVNLCVPFAVQIAPGSGYSLEIDGDAGVESAITADVSSGVLSLGTQAFSTSNPIKVTIRLPAGALEAVGQNGLQASAFVASGFYGEQLSLTSTLGSGQINVQGANYTSVQITSGGTGTVRLNGAFKTVDLATSGITNTYLSGYVERVTLSLNGISNVYIVASTPDMQITGSALGISSVMYNQGQCSVSSNFPMQPTCQRNPSLWFQGPSQPEWATQLTASGTFTCPASMTVPAAAPAEAPTPIPPIPTTPPPPPPHSGPVPEPSPEADSYNFATPTPGGYQAQSGSAGPQGTTANSVAQGTNSASATSVAGPGGAFTSTSNDGTTNSATTAG
;
A
#
# COMPACT_ATOMS: atom_id res chain seq x y z
N MET A 1 -68.05 -35.49 24.71
CA MET A 1 -67.10 -34.38 24.94
C MET A 1 -65.78 -34.70 24.25
N ARG A 2 -65.52 -34.13 23.07
CA ARG A 2 -64.19 -34.14 22.45
C ARG A 2 -63.92 -32.74 21.91
N SER A 3 -62.84 -32.16 22.38
CA SER A 3 -62.35 -30.80 22.12
C SER A 3 -61.76 -30.72 20.71
N PHE A 4 -62.18 -29.72 19.92
CA PHE A 4 -61.55 -29.36 18.65
C PHE A 4 -60.52 -28.26 18.90
N GLY A 5 -59.25 -28.58 18.67
CA GLY A 5 -58.14 -27.62 18.74
C GLY A 5 -58.06 -26.79 17.46
N ASN A 6 -58.18 -25.48 17.59
CA ASN A 6 -57.98 -24.51 16.52
C ASN A 6 -56.48 -24.29 16.26
N TYR A 7 -55.98 -24.79 15.14
CA TYR A 7 -54.66 -24.41 14.62
C TYR A 7 -54.80 -23.14 13.78
N TRP A 8 -54.37 -22.02 14.32
CA TRP A 8 -54.16 -20.78 13.56
C TRP A 8 -52.87 -20.90 12.75
N ALA A 9 -53.00 -21.02 11.43
CA ALA A 9 -51.87 -20.95 10.51
C ALA A 9 -51.42 -19.49 10.39
N VAL A 10 -50.32 -19.13 11.05
CA VAL A 10 -49.63 -17.85 10.85
C VAL A 10 -48.87 -17.93 9.52
N LEU A 11 -49.39 -17.25 8.51
CA LEU A 11 -48.75 -17.13 7.20
C LEU A 11 -47.67 -16.03 7.30
N LEU A 12 -46.42 -16.42 7.48
CA LEU A 12 -45.29 -15.49 7.49
C LEU A 12 -44.97 -15.08 6.05
N LEU A 13 -45.41 -13.88 5.64
CA LEU A 13 -44.97 -13.26 4.39
C LEU A 13 -43.52 -12.79 4.56
N CYS A 14 -42.56 -13.60 4.10
CA CYS A 14 -41.19 -13.13 3.92
C CYS A 14 -41.18 -12.09 2.80
N ALA A 15 -41.02 -10.80 3.14
CA ALA A 15 -40.74 -9.76 2.16
C ALA A 15 -39.39 -10.05 1.51
N VAL A 16 -39.40 -10.48 0.24
CA VAL A 16 -38.19 -10.63 -0.55
C VAL A 16 -37.75 -9.22 -0.93
N ALA A 17 -36.69 -8.71 -0.30
CA ALA A 17 -36.07 -7.47 -0.73
C ALA A 17 -35.61 -7.65 -2.19
N PRO A 18 -35.89 -6.70 -3.10
CA PRO A 18 -35.40 -6.78 -4.46
C PRO A 18 -33.86 -6.84 -4.42
N ALA A 19 -33.29 -7.83 -5.12
CA ALA A 19 -31.85 -7.90 -5.28
C ALA A 19 -31.39 -6.63 -6.00
N VAL A 20 -30.57 -5.81 -5.33
CA VAL A 20 -29.89 -4.69 -5.97
C VAL A 20 -29.05 -5.29 -7.09
N ARG A 21 -29.34 -4.89 -8.33
CA ARG A 21 -28.68 -5.44 -9.50
C ARG A 21 -27.39 -4.65 -9.70
N ALA A 22 -26.25 -5.34 -9.70
CA ALA A 22 -24.98 -4.71 -10.04
C ALA A 22 -25.07 -4.05 -11.44
N SER A 23 -24.60 -2.81 -11.52
CA SER A 23 -24.51 -2.08 -12.77
C SER A 23 -23.22 -2.44 -13.48
N GLN A 24 -23.29 -2.78 -14.76
CA GLN A 24 -22.14 -3.16 -15.57
C GLN A 24 -21.97 -2.18 -16.73
N ARG A 25 -20.76 -1.65 -16.87
CA ARG A 25 -20.35 -0.74 -17.95
C ARG A 25 -19.27 -1.41 -18.78
N THR A 26 -19.46 -1.47 -20.10
CA THR A 26 -18.38 -1.83 -21.03
C THR A 26 -17.44 -0.63 -21.17
N LEU A 27 -16.13 -0.89 -21.19
CA LEU A 27 -15.10 0.12 -21.32
C LEU A 27 -14.28 -0.09 -22.59
N ASP A 28 -13.61 0.95 -23.05
CA ASP A 28 -12.55 0.82 -24.05
C ASP A 28 -11.36 0.02 -23.49
N ALA A 29 -10.47 -0.45 -24.36
CA ALA A 29 -9.32 -1.23 -23.95
C ALA A 29 -8.31 -0.39 -23.12
N PHE A 30 -7.82 -0.97 -22.03
CA PHE A 30 -6.78 -0.38 -21.17
C PHE A 30 -5.82 -1.45 -20.66
N SER A 31 -4.58 -1.05 -20.37
CA SER A 31 -3.58 -1.91 -19.71
C SER A 31 -3.17 -1.39 -18.33
N ALA A 32 -3.51 -0.14 -18.01
CA ALA A 32 -3.23 0.50 -16.74
C ALA A 32 -4.51 0.90 -16.02
N VAL A 33 -4.49 0.84 -14.68
CA VAL A 33 -5.60 1.26 -13.82
C VAL A 33 -5.07 2.30 -12.82
N ASN A 34 -5.67 3.48 -12.78
CA ASN A 34 -5.35 4.55 -11.84
C ASN A 34 -6.56 4.81 -10.93
N LEU A 35 -6.40 4.60 -9.63
CA LEU A 35 -7.47 4.62 -8.64
C LEU A 35 -7.39 5.86 -7.75
N CYS A 36 -8.40 6.72 -7.86
CA CYS A 36 -8.54 7.96 -7.09
C CYS A 36 -9.91 7.96 -6.42
N VAL A 37 -10.19 6.87 -5.71
CA VAL A 37 -11.44 6.64 -4.97
C VAL A 37 -11.13 6.38 -3.51
N PRO A 38 -12.04 6.65 -2.56
CA PRO A 38 -11.83 6.44 -1.13
C PRO A 38 -12.30 5.06 -0.65
N PHE A 39 -12.28 4.03 -1.51
CA PHE A 39 -12.77 2.69 -1.19
C PHE A 39 -11.94 1.60 -1.90
N ALA A 40 -12.23 0.33 -1.58
CA ALA A 40 -11.58 -0.81 -2.21
C ALA A 40 -12.09 -1.07 -3.63
N VAL A 41 -11.19 -1.42 -4.54
CA VAL A 41 -11.48 -1.79 -5.93
C VAL A 41 -10.80 -3.11 -6.24
N GLN A 42 -11.57 -4.08 -6.72
CA GLN A 42 -11.06 -5.34 -7.21
C GLN A 42 -10.72 -5.23 -8.70
N ILE A 43 -9.52 -5.64 -9.09
CA ILE A 43 -9.09 -5.80 -10.47
C ILE A 43 -8.97 -7.31 -10.71
N ALA A 44 -9.74 -7.85 -11.65
CA ALA A 44 -9.82 -9.29 -11.87
C ALA A 44 -9.73 -9.64 -13.37
N PRO A 45 -9.20 -10.82 -13.73
CA PRO A 45 -9.23 -11.25 -15.11
C PRO A 45 -10.68 -11.38 -15.64
N GLY A 46 -10.85 -11.10 -16.93
CA GLY A 46 -12.10 -11.26 -17.66
C GLY A 46 -11.87 -11.40 -19.17
N SER A 47 -12.91 -11.78 -19.90
CA SER A 47 -12.83 -11.92 -21.37
C SER A 47 -12.88 -10.59 -22.12
N GLY A 48 -13.07 -9.47 -21.43
CA GLY A 48 -13.16 -8.13 -22.00
C GLY A 48 -12.98 -7.06 -20.93
N TYR A 49 -13.16 -5.81 -21.35
CA TYR A 49 -12.97 -4.61 -20.52
C TYR A 49 -14.30 -4.15 -19.94
N SER A 50 -14.46 -4.23 -18.63
CA SER A 50 -15.71 -3.81 -17.97
C SER A 50 -15.51 -3.30 -16.55
N LEU A 51 -16.41 -2.43 -16.12
CA LEU A 51 -16.56 -1.96 -14.75
C LEU A 51 -17.91 -2.43 -14.20
N GLU A 52 -17.89 -3.15 -13.08
CA GLU A 52 -19.07 -3.59 -12.35
C GLU A 52 -19.13 -2.85 -11.00
N ILE A 53 -20.29 -2.27 -10.68
CA ILE A 53 -20.53 -1.52 -9.45
C ILE A 53 -21.75 -2.14 -8.76
N ASP A 54 -21.54 -2.63 -7.53
CA ASP A 54 -22.58 -3.09 -6.61
C ASP A 54 -22.60 -2.13 -5.41
N GLY A 55 -23.65 -1.32 -5.32
CA GLY A 55 -23.81 -0.28 -4.31
C GLY A 55 -25.09 0.54 -4.52
N ASP A 56 -25.33 1.53 -3.67
CA ASP A 56 -26.49 2.41 -3.81
C ASP A 56 -26.45 3.21 -5.13
N ALA A 57 -27.62 3.54 -5.68
CA ALA A 57 -27.72 4.33 -6.91
C ALA A 57 -26.93 5.67 -6.83
N GLY A 58 -26.87 6.29 -5.66
CA GLY A 58 -26.05 7.48 -5.41
C GLY A 58 -24.57 7.23 -5.62
N VAL A 59 -24.04 6.10 -5.11
CA VAL A 59 -22.65 5.68 -5.31
C VAL A 59 -22.39 5.39 -6.78
N GLU A 60 -23.27 4.64 -7.43
CA GLU A 60 -23.13 4.31 -8.85
C GLU A 60 -23.01 5.57 -9.72
N SER A 61 -23.87 6.56 -9.48
CA SER A 61 -23.87 7.82 -10.21
C SER A 61 -22.66 8.71 -9.90
N ALA A 62 -22.08 8.58 -8.71
CA ALA A 62 -20.93 9.37 -8.28
C ALA A 62 -19.60 8.84 -8.84
N ILE A 63 -19.50 7.54 -9.14
CA ILE A 63 -18.28 6.92 -9.68
C ILE A 63 -18.10 7.30 -11.15
N THR A 64 -16.98 7.96 -11.43
CA THR A 64 -16.54 8.31 -12.80
C THR A 64 -15.45 7.36 -13.26
N ALA A 65 -15.56 6.91 -14.51
CA ALA A 65 -14.59 6.03 -15.16
C ALA A 65 -14.28 6.58 -16.55
N ASP A 66 -13.00 6.85 -16.81
CA ASP A 66 -12.52 7.39 -18.09
C ASP A 66 -11.32 6.56 -18.57
N VAL A 67 -11.34 6.16 -19.84
CA VAL A 67 -10.23 5.43 -20.46
C VAL A 67 -9.56 6.38 -21.46
N SER A 68 -8.34 6.78 -21.14
CA SER A 68 -7.54 7.65 -22.00
C SER A 68 -6.12 7.11 -22.11
N SER A 69 -5.62 7.01 -23.35
CA SER A 69 -4.27 6.51 -23.64
C SER A 69 -3.96 5.14 -23.02
N GLY A 70 -4.96 4.26 -22.98
CA GLY A 70 -4.83 2.91 -22.39
C GLY A 70 -4.80 2.88 -20.86
N VAL A 71 -5.11 3.99 -20.19
CA VAL A 71 -5.22 4.09 -18.74
C VAL A 71 -6.68 4.28 -18.35
N LEU A 72 -7.23 3.35 -17.57
CA LEU A 72 -8.50 3.53 -16.88
C LEU A 72 -8.29 4.37 -15.62
N SER A 73 -8.84 5.58 -15.60
CA SER A 73 -8.87 6.45 -14.42
C SER A 73 -10.22 6.34 -13.72
N LEU A 74 -10.20 5.90 -12.47
CA LEU A 74 -11.39 5.78 -11.62
C LEU A 74 -11.39 6.89 -10.56
N GLY A 75 -12.45 7.70 -10.56
CA GLY A 75 -12.66 8.78 -9.60
C GLY A 75 -14.05 8.74 -8.98
N THR A 76 -14.35 9.68 -8.10
CA THR A 76 -15.70 9.82 -7.53
C THR A 76 -16.07 11.27 -7.25
N GLN A 77 -17.36 11.57 -7.36
CA GLN A 77 -17.99 12.75 -6.80
C GLN A 77 -18.44 12.48 -5.35
N ALA A 78 -19.05 13.49 -4.73
CA ALA A 78 -19.58 13.36 -3.38
C ALA A 78 -20.74 12.37 -3.34
N PHE A 79 -20.77 11.51 -2.32
CA PHE A 79 -21.87 10.57 -2.06
C PHE A 79 -21.93 10.20 -0.58
N SER A 80 -23.05 9.60 -0.17
CA SER A 80 -23.18 8.94 1.13
C SER A 80 -23.93 7.62 0.94
N THR A 81 -23.47 6.57 1.60
CA THR A 81 -24.09 5.25 1.58
C THR A 81 -23.94 4.57 2.92
N SER A 82 -24.94 3.77 3.30
CA SER A 82 -24.85 2.84 4.43
C SER A 82 -24.51 1.42 3.99
N ASN A 83 -24.64 1.12 2.70
CA ASN A 83 -24.43 -0.21 2.12
C ASN A 83 -22.96 -0.41 1.71
N PRO A 84 -22.50 -1.67 1.60
CA PRO A 84 -21.18 -1.98 1.06
C PRO A 84 -21.03 -1.48 -0.38
N ILE A 85 -19.86 -0.93 -0.71
CA ILE A 85 -19.49 -0.58 -2.08
C ILE A 85 -18.57 -1.66 -2.63
N LYS A 86 -18.98 -2.38 -3.67
CA LYS A 86 -18.11 -3.31 -4.40
C LYS A 86 -17.91 -2.82 -5.82
N VAL A 87 -16.65 -2.57 -6.17
CA VAL A 87 -16.26 -2.16 -7.51
C VAL A 87 -15.31 -3.20 -8.07
N THR A 88 -15.66 -3.78 -9.22
CA THR A 88 -14.85 -4.77 -9.92
C THR A 88 -14.50 -4.27 -11.32
N ILE A 89 -13.22 -4.16 -11.60
CA ILE A 89 -12.66 -3.89 -12.92
C ILE A 89 -12.24 -5.22 -13.54
N ARG A 90 -12.66 -5.49 -14.78
CA ARG A 90 -12.26 -6.67 -15.55
C ARG A 90 -11.51 -6.27 -16.81
N LEU A 91 -10.47 -7.05 -17.12
CA LEU A 91 -9.66 -6.96 -18.33
C LEU A 91 -9.01 -8.32 -18.64
N PRO A 92 -8.51 -8.56 -19.87
CA PRO A 92 -7.79 -9.79 -20.19
C PRO A 92 -6.60 -10.05 -19.25
N ALA A 93 -6.37 -11.33 -18.91
CA ALA A 93 -5.35 -11.75 -17.95
C ALA A 93 -3.91 -11.32 -18.33
N GLY A 94 -3.62 -11.19 -19.62
CA GLY A 94 -2.34 -10.74 -20.14
C GLY A 94 -2.20 -9.23 -20.35
N ALA A 95 -3.23 -8.45 -20.01
CA ALA A 95 -3.30 -7.03 -20.36
C ALA A 95 -2.93 -6.08 -19.21
N LEU A 96 -2.91 -6.53 -17.96
CA LEU A 96 -2.62 -5.65 -16.82
C LEU A 96 -1.12 -5.36 -16.74
N GLU A 97 -0.73 -4.11 -16.95
CA GLU A 97 0.66 -3.64 -16.93
C GLU A 97 0.93 -2.67 -15.78
N ALA A 98 -0.08 -1.94 -15.30
CA ALA A 98 0.11 -0.99 -14.21
C ALA A 98 -1.13 -0.81 -13.31
N VAL A 99 -0.86 -0.61 -12.01
CA VAL A 99 -1.87 -0.25 -11.00
C VAL A 99 -1.35 0.92 -10.18
N GLY A 100 -2.05 2.04 -10.26
CA GLY A 100 -1.82 3.26 -9.51
C GLY A 100 -2.90 3.44 -8.45
N GLN A 101 -2.50 3.81 -7.24
CA GLN A 101 -3.40 4.10 -6.14
C GLN A 101 -3.02 5.48 -5.58
N ASN A 102 -3.95 6.44 -5.72
CA ASN A 102 -3.76 7.83 -5.31
C ASN A 102 -4.86 8.33 -4.36
N GLY A 103 -5.89 7.51 -4.09
CA GLY A 103 -6.96 7.82 -3.15
C GLY A 103 -6.50 7.80 -1.69
N LEU A 104 -7.14 8.61 -0.86
CA LEU A 104 -6.99 8.48 0.60
C LEU A 104 -7.73 7.23 1.04
N GLN A 105 -7.07 6.34 1.78
CA GLN A 105 -7.65 5.08 2.28
C GLN A 105 -8.14 4.09 1.20
N ALA A 106 -7.79 4.28 -0.07
CA ALA A 106 -8.18 3.32 -1.11
C ALA A 106 -7.41 2.01 -0.98
N SER A 107 -8.03 0.91 -1.41
CA SER A 107 -7.34 -0.36 -1.59
C SER A 107 -7.48 -0.86 -3.02
N ALA A 108 -6.37 -1.16 -3.67
CA ALA A 108 -6.36 -1.90 -4.92
C ALA A 108 -6.18 -3.40 -4.60
N PHE A 109 -7.11 -4.24 -5.03
CA PHE A 109 -7.01 -5.69 -4.89
C PHE A 109 -6.91 -6.33 -6.28
N VAL A 110 -5.71 -6.75 -6.67
CA VAL A 110 -5.47 -7.49 -7.92
C VAL A 110 -5.64 -8.98 -7.63
N ALA A 111 -6.70 -9.55 -8.20
CA ALA A 111 -7.02 -10.97 -8.07
C ALA A 111 -6.01 -11.87 -8.82
N SER A 112 -6.04 -13.16 -8.51
CA SER A 112 -5.17 -14.14 -9.17
C SER A 112 -5.47 -14.36 -10.64
N GLY A 113 -4.44 -14.81 -11.36
CA GLY A 113 -4.53 -15.19 -12.77
C GLY A 113 -4.02 -14.17 -13.76
N PHE A 114 -3.54 -13.00 -13.32
CA PHE A 114 -2.82 -12.07 -14.20
C PHE A 114 -1.40 -12.56 -14.50
N TYR A 115 -0.97 -12.31 -15.73
CA TYR A 115 0.39 -12.60 -16.18
C TYR A 115 0.90 -11.56 -17.18
N GLY A 116 2.22 -11.44 -17.30
CA GLY A 116 2.82 -10.53 -18.28
C GLY A 116 4.33 -10.40 -18.13
N GLU A 117 4.94 -9.53 -18.93
CA GLU A 117 6.38 -9.24 -18.80
C GLU A 117 6.65 -8.26 -17.66
N GLN A 118 5.81 -7.23 -17.50
CA GLN A 118 6.02 -6.18 -16.52
C GLN A 118 4.73 -5.82 -15.79
N LEU A 119 4.86 -5.56 -14.49
CA LEU A 119 3.82 -4.94 -13.66
C LEU A 119 4.40 -3.74 -12.90
N SER A 120 3.81 -2.57 -13.06
CA SER A 120 4.13 -1.37 -12.27
C SER A 120 3.08 -1.12 -11.19
N LEU A 121 3.48 -1.05 -9.94
CA LEU A 121 2.62 -0.73 -8.79
C LEU A 121 3.04 0.62 -8.20
N THR A 122 2.14 1.59 -8.20
CA THR A 122 2.45 2.95 -7.75
C THR A 122 1.48 3.41 -6.66
N SER A 123 2.02 3.81 -5.51
CA SER A 123 1.28 4.37 -4.38
C SER A 123 2.00 5.62 -3.87
N THR A 124 1.90 6.72 -4.63
CA THR A 124 2.63 7.96 -4.33
C THR A 124 1.96 8.84 -3.29
N LEU A 125 0.63 8.77 -3.19
CA LEU A 125 -0.18 9.62 -2.31
C LEU A 125 -1.14 8.78 -1.48
N GLY A 126 -1.45 9.28 -0.28
CA GLY A 126 -2.47 8.70 0.59
C GLY A 126 -1.94 7.63 1.56
N SER A 127 -2.91 6.94 2.17
CA SER A 127 -2.76 5.90 3.22
C SER A 127 -3.16 4.50 2.72
N GLY A 128 -3.18 4.30 1.41
CA GLY A 128 -3.83 3.17 0.76
C GLY A 128 -3.04 1.86 0.81
N GLN A 129 -3.65 0.83 0.22
CA GLN A 129 -3.04 -0.49 0.10
C GLN A 129 -3.11 -1.01 -1.33
N ILE A 130 -2.05 -1.67 -1.78
CA ILE A 130 -2.06 -2.46 -3.01
C ILE A 130 -1.84 -3.91 -2.62
N ASN A 131 -2.81 -4.78 -2.89
CA ASN A 131 -2.74 -6.21 -2.63
C ASN A 131 -2.80 -6.94 -3.97
N VAL A 132 -1.74 -7.68 -4.32
CA VAL A 132 -1.67 -8.51 -5.52
C VAL A 132 -1.58 -9.97 -5.11
N GLN A 133 -2.48 -10.80 -5.61
CA GLN A 133 -2.58 -12.22 -5.28
C GLN A 133 -2.34 -13.07 -6.51
N GLY A 134 -1.54 -14.13 -6.41
CA GLY A 134 -1.37 -15.15 -7.45
C GLY A 134 -1.08 -14.61 -8.87
N ALA A 135 -0.24 -13.58 -8.98
CA ALA A 135 0.18 -13.00 -10.26
C ALA A 135 1.49 -13.62 -10.76
N ASN A 136 1.72 -13.61 -12.08
CA ASN A 136 2.96 -14.14 -12.68
C ASN A 136 3.59 -13.14 -13.66
N TYR A 137 4.66 -12.46 -13.25
CA TYR A 137 5.33 -11.45 -14.07
C TYR A 137 6.84 -11.66 -14.14
N THR A 138 7.46 -11.32 -15.26
CA THR A 138 8.94 -11.32 -15.34
C THR A 138 9.51 -10.27 -14.38
N SER A 139 9.04 -9.02 -14.47
CA SER A 139 9.51 -7.90 -13.65
C SER A 139 8.35 -7.17 -12.96
N VAL A 140 8.53 -6.85 -11.68
CA VAL A 140 7.60 -5.99 -10.93
C VAL A 140 8.33 -4.77 -10.41
N GLN A 141 7.84 -3.59 -10.77
CA GLN A 141 8.33 -2.32 -10.24
C GLN A 141 7.33 -1.79 -9.21
N ILE A 142 7.81 -1.47 -8.01
CA ILE A 142 6.99 -0.92 -6.94
C ILE A 142 7.55 0.45 -6.56
N THR A 143 6.72 1.49 -6.66
CA THR A 143 7.04 2.83 -6.20
C THR A 143 6.04 3.28 -5.14
N SER A 144 6.52 3.53 -3.92
CA SER A 144 5.66 3.94 -2.81
C SER A 144 6.18 5.19 -2.09
N GLY A 145 5.46 6.29 -2.22
CA GLY A 145 5.82 7.59 -1.65
C GLY A 145 4.95 8.06 -0.50
N GLY A 146 3.74 7.50 -0.36
CA GLY A 146 2.80 7.85 0.71
C GLY A 146 3.01 7.06 2.00
N THR A 147 1.95 6.98 2.79
CA THR A 147 1.85 5.98 3.86
C THR A 147 1.09 4.79 3.29
N GLY A 148 1.57 3.56 3.45
CA GLY A 148 0.81 2.48 2.83
C GLY A 148 1.39 1.10 2.99
N THR A 149 0.62 0.14 2.50
CA THR A 149 1.03 -1.25 2.47
C THR A 149 0.95 -1.79 1.05
N VAL A 150 2.06 -2.38 0.59
CA VAL A 150 2.06 -3.17 -0.64
C VAL A 150 2.23 -4.63 -0.27
N ARG A 151 1.32 -5.48 -0.71
CA ARG A 151 1.40 -6.93 -0.57
C ARG A 151 1.46 -7.55 -1.95
N LEU A 152 2.50 -8.31 -2.22
CA LEU A 152 2.73 -8.99 -3.47
C LEU A 152 2.87 -10.50 -3.20
N ASN A 153 1.96 -11.28 -3.77
CA ASN A 153 1.98 -12.73 -3.74
C ASN A 153 1.92 -13.26 -5.18
N GLY A 154 2.85 -14.14 -5.55
CA GLY A 154 2.90 -14.69 -6.89
C GLY A 154 4.25 -15.27 -7.30
N ALA A 155 4.52 -15.25 -8.60
CA ALA A 155 5.80 -15.65 -9.19
C ALA A 155 6.38 -14.48 -9.98
N PHE A 156 7.57 -14.04 -9.56
CA PHE A 156 8.26 -12.87 -10.11
C PHE A 156 9.73 -13.23 -10.32
N LYS A 157 10.36 -12.84 -11.44
CA LYS A 157 11.82 -13.01 -11.53
C LYS A 157 12.52 -11.88 -10.79
N THR A 158 12.17 -10.64 -11.12
CA THR A 158 12.73 -9.45 -10.49
C THR A 158 11.66 -8.61 -9.83
N VAL A 159 11.96 -8.08 -8.64
CA VAL A 159 11.16 -7.06 -7.98
C VAL A 159 12.05 -5.87 -7.63
N ASP A 160 11.75 -4.71 -8.19
CA ASP A 160 12.42 -3.46 -7.87
C ASP A 160 11.50 -2.60 -7.01
N LEU A 161 11.90 -2.35 -5.75
CA LEU A 161 11.14 -1.58 -4.77
C LEU A 161 11.84 -0.26 -4.48
N ALA A 162 11.18 0.85 -4.82
CA ALA A 162 11.59 2.19 -4.44
C ALA A 162 10.57 2.80 -3.47
N THR A 163 11.05 3.24 -2.30
CA THR A 163 10.21 3.89 -1.30
C THR A 163 10.80 5.22 -0.86
N SER A 164 9.92 6.20 -0.60
CA SER A 164 10.29 7.50 -0.01
C SER A 164 9.39 7.90 1.15
N GLY A 165 8.30 7.18 1.40
CA GLY A 165 7.33 7.46 2.46
C GLY A 165 7.44 6.54 3.67
N ILE A 166 6.29 6.29 4.32
CA ILE A 166 6.16 5.38 5.46
C ILE A 166 5.48 4.10 5.01
N THR A 167 6.23 3.05 4.73
CA THR A 167 5.68 1.92 3.96
C THR A 167 5.98 0.57 4.60
N ASN A 168 5.01 -0.34 4.51
CA ASN A 168 5.24 -1.75 4.75
C ASN A 168 5.08 -2.51 3.44
N THR A 169 6.09 -3.27 3.05
CA THR A 169 6.04 -4.09 1.84
C THR A 169 6.18 -5.55 2.20
N TYR A 170 5.25 -6.38 1.72
CA TYR A 170 5.20 -7.82 1.95
C TYR A 170 5.34 -8.55 0.62
N LEU A 171 6.39 -9.34 0.48
CA LEU A 171 6.76 -10.06 -0.75
C LEU A 171 6.74 -11.55 -0.48
N SER A 172 5.85 -12.30 -1.12
CA SER A 172 5.73 -13.74 -0.92
C SER A 172 5.60 -14.51 -2.22
N GLY A 173 6.14 -15.73 -2.24
CA GLY A 173 6.08 -16.64 -3.38
C GLY A 173 7.45 -16.83 -4.04
N TYR A 174 7.45 -17.03 -5.35
CA TYR A 174 8.67 -17.24 -6.12
C TYR A 174 9.26 -15.89 -6.52
N VAL A 175 10.46 -15.57 -6.02
CA VAL A 175 11.21 -14.36 -6.35
C VAL A 175 12.69 -14.71 -6.50
N GLU A 176 13.31 -14.40 -7.63
CA GLU A 176 14.74 -14.67 -7.84
C GLU A 176 15.60 -13.50 -7.32
N ARG A 177 15.21 -12.26 -7.63
CA ARG A 177 15.96 -11.05 -7.25
C ARG A 177 15.04 -9.96 -6.74
N VAL A 178 15.44 -9.32 -5.64
CA VAL A 178 14.82 -8.12 -5.07
C VAL A 178 15.85 -7.00 -5.01
N THR A 179 15.57 -5.88 -5.67
CA THR A 179 16.37 -4.66 -5.60
C THR A 179 15.63 -3.62 -4.76
N LEU A 180 16.30 -3.04 -3.76
CA LEU A 180 15.69 -2.12 -2.81
C LEU A 180 16.33 -0.72 -2.90
N SER A 181 15.50 0.32 -2.92
CA SER A 181 15.89 1.73 -2.76
C SER A 181 14.98 2.35 -1.71
N LEU A 182 15.43 2.31 -0.44
CA LEU A 182 14.61 2.66 0.72
C LEU A 182 15.03 4.02 1.29
N ASN A 183 14.38 5.09 0.84
CA ASN A 183 14.73 6.47 1.19
C ASN A 183 13.85 7.05 2.31
N GLY A 184 12.82 6.33 2.73
CA GLY A 184 11.88 6.74 3.78
C GLY A 184 11.99 5.90 5.06
N ILE A 185 10.86 5.77 5.76
CA ILE A 185 10.71 4.85 6.89
C ILE A 185 10.01 3.60 6.37
N SER A 186 10.74 2.51 6.18
CA SER A 186 10.19 1.35 5.46
C SER A 186 10.52 0.02 6.11
N ASN A 187 9.52 -0.85 6.22
CA ASN A 187 9.73 -2.25 6.56
C ASN A 187 9.44 -3.12 5.35
N VAL A 188 10.37 -3.99 5.01
CA VAL A 188 10.24 -4.94 3.91
C VAL A 188 10.29 -6.35 4.48
N TYR A 189 9.26 -7.13 4.23
CA TYR A 189 9.11 -8.52 4.69
C TYR A 189 9.09 -9.45 3.50
N ILE A 190 10.02 -10.39 3.43
CA ILE A 190 10.22 -11.26 2.27
C ILE A 190 10.13 -12.73 2.68
N VAL A 191 9.14 -13.43 2.15
CA VAL A 191 8.95 -14.88 2.30
C VAL A 191 9.19 -15.52 0.93
N ALA A 192 10.45 -15.85 0.66
CA ALA A 192 10.86 -16.47 -0.59
C ALA A 192 10.56 -17.97 -0.60
N SER A 193 10.26 -18.53 -1.77
CA SER A 193 10.10 -19.98 -1.95
C SER A 193 11.42 -20.72 -2.22
N THR A 194 12.50 -20.00 -2.56
CA THR A 194 13.81 -20.58 -2.87
C THR A 194 14.93 -20.01 -1.98
N PRO A 195 15.94 -20.82 -1.63
CA PRO A 195 17.08 -20.35 -0.85
C PRO A 195 18.07 -19.50 -1.66
N ASP A 196 17.97 -19.51 -3.00
CA ASP A 196 18.90 -18.82 -3.90
C ASP A 196 18.52 -17.35 -4.16
N MET A 197 17.44 -16.85 -3.55
CA MET A 197 16.99 -15.47 -3.73
C MET A 197 18.07 -14.47 -3.32
N GLN A 198 18.26 -13.44 -4.15
CA GLN A 198 19.18 -12.33 -3.90
C GLN A 198 18.42 -11.06 -3.53
N ILE A 199 18.73 -10.46 -2.38
CA ILE A 199 18.21 -9.16 -1.94
C ILE A 199 19.38 -8.17 -1.92
N THR A 200 19.31 -7.15 -2.74
CA THR A 200 20.37 -6.13 -2.88
C THR A 200 19.77 -4.74 -2.84
N GLY A 201 20.57 -3.71 -2.54
CA GLY A 201 20.10 -2.34 -2.64
C GLY A 201 20.71 -1.40 -1.62
N SER A 202 20.02 -0.28 -1.40
CA SER A 202 20.38 0.73 -0.40
C SER A 202 19.19 1.13 0.46
N ALA A 203 19.49 1.47 1.70
CA ALA A 203 18.60 2.09 2.65
C ALA A 203 19.23 3.41 3.11
N LEU A 204 18.68 4.52 2.61
CA LEU A 204 19.10 5.88 2.98
C LEU A 204 18.23 6.49 4.07
N GLY A 205 17.15 5.82 4.46
CA GLY A 205 16.25 6.17 5.56
C GLY A 205 16.24 5.10 6.67
N ILE A 206 15.36 5.26 7.66
CA ILE A 206 15.20 4.29 8.76
C ILE A 206 14.41 3.09 8.23
N SER A 207 15.12 2.06 7.79
CA SER A 207 14.50 0.90 7.15
C SER A 207 14.98 -0.44 7.69
N SER A 208 14.08 -1.42 7.66
CA SER A 208 14.34 -2.80 8.05
C SER A 208 13.91 -3.77 6.96
N VAL A 209 14.76 -4.77 6.68
CA VAL A 209 14.51 -5.83 5.71
C VAL A 209 14.56 -7.17 6.43
N MET A 210 13.38 -7.76 6.64
CA MET A 210 13.22 -9.07 7.24
C MET A 210 12.96 -10.12 6.17
N TYR A 211 13.68 -11.24 6.22
CA TYR A 211 13.54 -12.30 5.21
C TYR A 211 13.69 -13.69 5.80
N ASN A 212 13.02 -14.70 5.24
CA ASN A 212 13.09 -16.09 5.75
C ASN A 212 14.33 -16.86 5.25
N GLN A 213 14.66 -16.70 3.98
CA GLN A 213 15.78 -17.36 3.29
C GLN A 213 16.31 -16.51 2.13
N GLY A 214 17.43 -16.89 1.54
CA GLY A 214 18.14 -16.06 0.56
C GLY A 214 19.39 -15.39 1.13
N GLN A 215 19.98 -14.52 0.32
CA GLN A 215 21.13 -13.68 0.66
C GLN A 215 20.71 -12.22 0.64
N CYS A 216 21.07 -11.46 1.68
CA CYS A 216 20.72 -10.04 1.80
C CYS A 216 21.99 -9.19 1.94
N SER A 217 22.17 -8.26 0.99
CA SER A 217 23.29 -7.32 0.90
C SER A 217 22.75 -5.91 0.63
N VAL A 218 21.99 -5.37 1.58
CA VAL A 218 21.45 -4.01 1.54
C VAL A 218 22.39 -3.11 2.34
N SER A 219 22.91 -2.06 1.70
CA SER A 219 23.72 -1.05 2.39
C SER A 219 22.84 -0.07 3.15
N SER A 220 23.28 0.38 4.32
CA SER A 220 22.58 1.40 5.10
C SER A 220 23.56 2.42 5.66
N ASN A 221 23.14 3.68 5.65
CA ASN A 221 23.85 4.79 6.29
C ASN A 221 23.47 4.95 7.78
N PHE A 222 22.48 4.20 8.28
CA PHE A 222 22.07 4.23 9.69
C PHE A 222 22.73 3.08 10.47
N PRO A 223 23.68 3.36 11.38
CA PRO A 223 24.47 2.33 12.06
C PRO A 223 23.76 1.66 13.24
N MET A 224 22.51 2.03 13.54
CA MET A 224 21.84 1.60 14.78
C MET A 224 21.44 0.12 14.78
N GLN A 225 21.14 -0.47 13.62
CA GLN A 225 20.74 -1.89 13.49
C GLN A 225 21.14 -2.47 12.14
N PRO A 226 21.36 -3.80 12.05
CA PRO A 226 21.52 -4.46 10.77
C PRO A 226 20.23 -4.31 9.95
N THR A 227 20.36 -3.75 8.74
CA THR A 227 19.24 -3.59 7.79
C THR A 227 18.69 -4.94 7.35
N CYS A 228 19.55 -5.93 7.18
CA CYS A 228 19.18 -7.29 6.81
C CYS A 228 19.02 -8.16 8.06
N GLN A 229 17.79 -8.62 8.34
CA GLN A 229 17.48 -9.51 9.47
C GLN A 229 16.85 -10.80 8.96
N ARG A 230 17.54 -11.93 9.14
CA ARG A 230 17.01 -13.24 8.77
C ARG A 230 16.10 -13.78 9.87
N ASN A 231 14.87 -14.16 9.52
CA ASN A 231 13.93 -14.84 10.39
C ASN A 231 13.29 -16.04 9.66
N PRO A 232 13.78 -17.28 9.87
CA PRO A 232 13.25 -18.46 9.20
C PRO A 232 11.77 -18.76 9.47
N SER A 233 11.25 -18.26 10.59
CA SER A 233 9.84 -18.40 10.99
C SER A 233 8.96 -17.26 10.47
N LEU A 234 9.48 -16.39 9.60
CA LEU A 234 8.70 -15.33 9.00
C LEU A 234 7.64 -15.94 8.09
N TRP A 235 6.39 -15.62 8.37
CA TRP A 235 5.23 -15.95 7.55
C TRP A 235 4.26 -14.78 7.63
N PHE A 236 3.47 -14.58 6.59
CA PHE A 236 2.34 -13.67 6.63
C PHE A 236 1.24 -14.18 5.70
N GLN A 237 0.01 -13.90 6.06
CA GLN A 237 -1.17 -14.18 5.25
C GLN A 237 -1.73 -12.86 4.75
N GLY A 238 -1.73 -12.68 3.43
CA GLY A 238 -2.42 -11.54 2.82
C GLY A 238 -3.94 -11.73 2.87
N PRO A 239 -4.73 -10.66 2.66
CA PRO A 239 -6.17 -10.79 2.50
C PRO A 239 -6.45 -11.67 1.27
N SER A 240 -7.28 -12.71 1.44
CA SER A 240 -7.69 -13.58 0.34
C SER A 240 -8.81 -12.96 -0.51
N GLN A 241 -9.46 -11.93 0.00
CA GLN A 241 -10.56 -11.21 -0.63
C GLN A 241 -10.46 -9.71 -0.32
N PRO A 242 -11.02 -8.84 -1.19
CA PRO A 242 -11.13 -7.42 -0.89
C PRO A 242 -12.04 -7.17 0.33
N GLU A 243 -11.64 -6.21 1.17
CA GLU A 243 -12.47 -5.70 2.25
C GLU A 243 -13.28 -4.51 1.73
N TRP A 244 -14.60 -4.65 1.69
CA TRP A 244 -15.49 -3.63 1.15
C TRP A 244 -15.85 -2.59 2.22
N ALA A 245 -15.75 -1.31 1.86
CA ALA A 245 -16.15 -0.23 2.75
C ALA A 245 -17.67 -0.21 2.95
N THR A 246 -18.11 0.00 4.18
CA THR A 246 -19.51 0.21 4.57
C THR A 246 -19.65 1.57 5.24
N GLN A 247 -20.85 2.17 5.21
CA GLN A 247 -21.14 3.43 5.90
C GLN A 247 -20.21 4.59 5.47
N LEU A 248 -19.87 4.65 4.19
CA LEU A 248 -18.93 5.62 3.65
C LEU A 248 -19.65 6.91 3.23
N THR A 249 -19.13 8.04 3.68
CA THR A 249 -19.49 9.36 3.17
C THR A 249 -18.26 10.00 2.55
N ALA A 250 -18.29 10.23 1.25
CA ALA A 250 -17.25 10.94 0.51
C ALA A 250 -17.71 12.38 0.29
N SER A 251 -16.98 13.35 0.82
CA SER A 251 -17.22 14.78 0.57
C SER A 251 -16.24 15.31 -0.48
N GLY A 252 -16.77 16.00 -1.49
CA GLY A 252 -15.98 16.57 -2.59
C GLY A 252 -15.76 15.62 -3.76
N THR A 253 -14.79 15.97 -4.61
CA THR A 253 -14.45 15.24 -5.82
C THR A 253 -13.05 14.67 -5.73
N PHE A 254 -12.91 13.39 -6.00
CA PHE A 254 -11.63 12.71 -6.11
C PHE A 254 -11.39 12.43 -7.59
N THR A 255 -10.42 13.14 -8.17
CA THR A 255 -10.02 12.97 -9.57
C THR A 255 -8.59 12.50 -9.63
N CYS A 256 -8.30 11.68 -10.64
CA CYS A 256 -6.93 11.30 -10.91
C CYS A 256 -6.16 12.43 -11.58
N PRO A 257 -4.88 12.62 -11.24
CA PRO A 257 -4.02 13.48 -12.03
C PRO A 257 -3.97 12.93 -13.47
N ALA A 258 -3.99 13.83 -14.45
CA ALA A 258 -4.12 13.51 -15.88
C ALA A 258 -3.00 12.61 -16.43
N SER A 259 -1.91 12.44 -15.67
CA SER A 259 -0.79 11.59 -16.03
C SER A 259 -0.46 10.64 -14.89
N MET A 260 -0.91 9.38 -15.01
CA MET A 260 -0.13 8.31 -14.42
C MET A 260 1.03 8.08 -15.39
N THR A 261 2.23 8.53 -15.02
CA THR A 261 3.43 8.15 -15.76
C THR A 261 3.63 6.67 -15.48
N VAL A 262 3.08 5.81 -16.33
CA VAL A 262 3.54 4.43 -16.41
C VAL A 262 5.02 4.57 -16.78
N PRO A 263 5.96 4.18 -15.89
CA PRO A 263 7.35 4.19 -16.28
C PRO A 263 7.41 3.35 -17.54
N ALA A 264 7.81 3.95 -18.67
CA ALA A 264 8.12 3.16 -19.85
C ALA A 264 9.07 2.07 -19.36
N ALA A 265 8.77 0.81 -19.67
CA ALA A 265 9.59 -0.32 -19.32
C ALA A 265 11.05 0.10 -19.49
N ALA A 266 11.78 0.27 -18.39
CA ALA A 266 13.20 0.54 -18.52
C ALA A 266 13.71 -0.65 -19.33
N PRO A 267 14.29 -0.43 -20.53
CA PRO A 267 14.81 -1.55 -21.31
C PRO A 267 15.70 -2.32 -20.35
N ALA A 268 15.45 -3.62 -20.19
CA ALA A 268 16.16 -4.44 -19.22
C ALA A 268 17.66 -4.24 -19.46
N GLU A 269 18.29 -3.38 -18.67
CA GLU A 269 19.71 -3.13 -18.80
C GLU A 269 20.36 -4.45 -18.46
N ALA A 270 21.14 -4.98 -19.41
CA ALA A 270 21.89 -6.19 -19.18
C ALA A 270 22.64 -6.01 -17.85
N PRO A 271 22.55 -6.97 -16.92
CA PRO A 271 23.16 -6.83 -15.61
C PRO A 271 24.62 -6.44 -15.84
N THR A 272 24.98 -5.22 -15.40
CA THR A 272 26.37 -4.79 -15.44
C THR A 272 27.17 -5.85 -14.67
N PRO A 273 28.24 -6.39 -15.25
CA PRO A 273 29.06 -7.38 -14.56
C PRO A 273 29.43 -6.81 -13.21
N ILE A 274 29.05 -7.52 -12.13
CA ILE A 274 29.45 -7.12 -10.78
C ILE A 274 30.98 -7.06 -10.82
N PRO A 275 31.60 -5.88 -10.64
CA PRO A 275 33.06 -5.81 -10.62
C PRO A 275 33.55 -6.74 -9.50
N PRO A 276 34.65 -7.49 -9.72
CA PRO A 276 35.18 -8.37 -8.69
C PRO A 276 35.38 -7.56 -7.41
N ILE A 277 34.87 -8.09 -6.29
CA ILE A 277 34.98 -7.48 -4.97
C ILE A 277 36.46 -7.11 -4.77
N PRO A 278 36.79 -5.81 -4.66
CA PRO A 278 38.16 -5.41 -4.38
C PRO A 278 38.56 -6.04 -3.05
N THR A 279 39.59 -6.88 -3.04
CA THR A 279 40.23 -7.31 -1.81
C THR A 279 40.85 -6.07 -1.18
N THR A 280 40.12 -5.44 -0.26
CA THR A 280 40.64 -4.30 0.50
C THR A 280 41.82 -4.77 1.34
N PRO A 281 42.99 -4.09 1.26
CA PRO A 281 44.08 -4.31 2.19
C PRO A 281 43.60 -4.06 3.63
N PRO A 282 44.20 -4.72 4.63
CA PRO A 282 43.87 -4.49 6.03
C PRO A 282 44.00 -3.00 6.37
N PRO A 283 43.04 -2.44 7.15
CA PRO A 283 43.03 -1.03 7.47
C PRO A 283 44.32 -0.63 8.22
N PRO A 284 44.92 0.52 7.89
CA PRO A 284 46.02 1.06 8.66
C PRO A 284 45.57 1.39 10.09
N PRO A 285 46.48 1.35 11.07
CA PRO A 285 46.18 1.66 12.46
C PRO A 285 45.62 3.10 12.60
N PRO A 286 44.64 3.32 13.49
CA PRO A 286 43.96 4.60 13.61
C PRO A 286 44.91 5.70 14.07
N HIS A 287 44.97 6.79 13.30
CA HIS A 287 45.59 8.04 13.73
C HIS A 287 44.62 8.81 14.65
N SER A 288 45.07 9.11 15.86
CA SER A 288 44.41 9.94 16.86
C SER A 288 44.45 11.42 16.45
N GLY A 289 43.43 11.86 15.73
CA GLY A 289 43.11 13.28 15.53
C GLY A 289 42.07 13.77 16.53
N PRO A 290 42.01 15.09 16.80
CA PRO A 290 41.03 15.67 17.72
C PRO A 290 39.60 15.50 17.21
N VAL A 291 38.73 15.07 18.11
CA VAL A 291 37.30 14.80 17.90
C VAL A 291 36.58 16.12 17.57
N PRO A 292 35.87 16.22 16.43
CA PRO A 292 34.98 17.35 16.16
C PRO A 292 33.82 17.36 17.15
N GLU A 293 33.49 18.54 17.67
CA GLU A 293 32.36 18.79 18.55
C GLU A 293 31.03 18.39 17.87
N PRO A 294 30.14 17.65 18.54
CA PRO A 294 28.91 17.14 17.93
C PRO A 294 27.96 18.28 17.56
N SER A 295 27.55 18.29 16.29
CA SER A 295 26.42 19.10 15.80
C SER A 295 25.13 18.61 16.48
N PRO A 296 24.19 19.50 16.86
CA PRO A 296 22.93 19.06 17.49
C PRO A 296 22.17 18.11 16.54
N GLU A 297 22.05 16.86 16.97
CA GLU A 297 21.36 15.80 16.24
C GLU A 297 19.86 16.11 16.11
N ALA A 298 19.26 15.73 14.98
CA ALA A 298 17.83 15.85 14.79
C ALA A 298 17.11 14.78 15.63
N ASP A 299 16.21 15.20 16.51
CA ASP A 299 15.40 14.28 17.31
C ASP A 299 14.29 13.68 16.43
N SER A 300 14.39 12.38 16.19
CA SER A 300 13.31 11.59 15.60
C SER A 300 12.38 11.08 16.70
N TYR A 301 11.07 11.10 16.46
CA TYR A 301 10.08 10.59 17.40
C TYR A 301 9.11 9.63 16.72
N ASN A 302 8.68 8.62 17.46
CA ASN A 302 7.70 7.65 17.03
C ASN A 302 6.77 7.33 18.20
N PHE A 303 5.47 7.55 18.01
CA PHE A 303 4.46 7.22 19.00
C PHE A 303 3.40 6.33 18.36
N ALA A 304 3.15 5.19 19.00
CA ALA A 304 2.04 4.30 18.68
C ALA A 304 1.21 4.10 19.95
N THR A 305 -0.03 4.58 19.93
CA THR A 305 -0.98 4.40 21.03
C THR A 305 -2.06 3.42 20.58
N PRO A 306 -2.15 2.24 21.22
CA PRO A 306 -3.31 1.37 21.03
C PRO A 306 -4.53 2.12 21.58
N THR A 307 -5.58 2.26 20.77
CA THR A 307 -6.89 2.75 21.24
C THR A 307 -7.94 1.64 21.09
N PRO A 308 -8.95 1.59 21.98
CA PRO A 308 -10.08 0.68 21.79
C PRO A 308 -10.78 1.01 20.45
N GLY A 309 -10.71 0.09 19.47
CA GLY A 309 -11.37 0.23 18.17
C GLY A 309 -10.51 0.78 17.01
N GLY A 310 -9.18 0.92 17.17
CA GLY A 310 -8.33 1.42 16.07
C GLY A 310 -6.83 1.32 16.30
N TYR A 311 -6.07 1.73 15.28
CA TYR A 311 -4.61 1.82 15.28
C TYR A 311 -4.17 3.25 14.95
N GLN A 312 -3.38 3.86 15.82
CA GLN A 312 -2.84 5.21 15.60
C GLN A 312 -1.33 5.12 15.52
N ALA A 313 -0.77 5.69 14.44
CA ALA A 313 0.68 5.78 14.25
C ALA A 313 1.07 7.21 13.85
N GLN A 314 2.04 7.75 14.58
CA GLN A 314 2.62 9.05 14.31
C GLN A 314 4.13 8.91 14.20
N SER A 315 4.72 9.51 13.17
CA SER A 315 6.17 9.57 13.02
C SER A 315 6.57 10.87 12.36
N GLY A 316 7.60 11.52 12.89
CA GLY A 316 8.18 12.72 12.31
C GLY A 316 9.62 12.92 12.75
N SER A 317 10.25 13.96 12.21
CA SER A 317 11.57 14.41 12.64
C SER A 317 11.56 15.92 12.83
N ALA A 318 12.16 16.38 13.92
CA ALA A 318 12.40 17.80 14.16
C ALA A 318 13.91 18.02 14.16
N GLY A 319 14.40 18.77 13.17
CA GLY A 319 15.78 19.27 13.14
C GLY A 319 15.78 20.79 12.99
N PRO A 320 16.94 21.47 13.08
CA PRO A 320 17.04 22.92 12.95
C PRO A 320 16.44 23.49 11.63
N GLN A 321 16.30 22.62 10.62
CA GLN A 321 15.70 22.91 9.32
C GLN A 321 14.51 21.98 8.97
N GLY A 322 14.13 21.08 9.88
CA GLY A 322 13.09 20.06 9.63
C GLY A 322 11.69 20.63 9.83
N THR A 323 10.88 20.67 8.77
CA THR A 323 9.48 21.08 8.80
C THR A 323 8.51 19.92 8.53
N THR A 324 9.02 18.69 8.50
CA THR A 324 8.25 17.51 8.07
C THR A 324 7.63 16.80 9.26
N ALA A 325 6.30 16.84 9.34
CA ALA A 325 5.53 16.11 10.34
C ALA A 325 4.43 15.31 9.63
N ASN A 326 4.40 14.00 9.84
CA ASN A 326 3.35 13.13 9.31
C ASN A 326 2.56 12.51 10.46
N SER A 327 1.24 12.55 10.34
CA SER A 327 0.34 11.80 11.21
C SER A 327 -0.65 11.00 10.40
N VAL A 328 -0.92 9.78 10.87
CA VAL A 328 -1.98 8.93 10.34
C VAL A 328 -2.82 8.42 11.50
N ALA A 329 -4.12 8.70 11.46
CA ALA A 329 -5.08 8.04 12.33
C ALA A 329 -5.88 7.02 11.53
N GLN A 330 -5.98 5.80 12.07
CA GLN A 330 -6.81 4.73 11.52
C GLN A 330 -7.73 4.20 12.62
N GLY A 331 -9.04 4.24 12.42
CA GLY A 331 -10.01 3.76 13.41
C GLY A 331 -11.40 3.62 12.81
N THR A 332 -12.25 2.83 13.45
CA THR A 332 -13.65 2.66 13.03
C THR A 332 -14.53 3.87 13.39
N ASN A 333 -14.01 4.81 14.17
CA ASN A 333 -14.70 6.01 14.64
C ASN A 333 -14.03 7.30 14.14
N SER A 334 -14.63 8.46 14.41
CA SER A 334 -14.14 9.79 14.03
C SER A 334 -12.72 10.03 14.55
N ALA A 335 -11.72 9.72 13.73
CA ALA A 335 -10.32 9.87 14.06
C ALA A 335 -9.71 11.02 13.23
N SER A 336 -9.15 12.00 13.91
CA SER A 336 -8.37 13.07 13.27
C SER A 336 -6.93 13.03 13.77
N ALA A 337 -6.00 13.41 12.90
CA ALA A 337 -4.60 13.53 13.24
C ALA A 337 -4.06 14.83 12.63
N THR A 338 -3.34 15.59 13.46
CA THR A 338 -2.68 16.83 13.07
C THR A 338 -1.23 16.72 13.47
N SER A 339 -0.32 17.04 12.56
CA SER A 339 1.10 17.20 12.86
C SER A 339 1.61 18.53 12.34
N VAL A 340 2.37 19.23 13.17
CA VAL A 340 3.00 20.51 12.85
C VAL A 340 4.45 20.41 13.29
N ALA A 341 5.40 20.55 12.37
CA ALA A 341 6.82 20.69 12.71
C ALA A 341 7.29 22.10 12.39
N GLY A 342 8.06 22.69 13.29
CA GLY A 342 8.65 24.01 13.11
C GLY A 342 10.02 24.13 13.78
N PRO A 343 10.72 25.26 13.58
CA PRO A 343 11.96 25.54 14.28
C PRO A 343 11.69 25.57 15.80
N GLY A 344 12.23 24.60 16.54
CA GLY A 344 12.02 24.45 17.99
C GLY A 344 11.15 23.27 18.43
N GLY A 345 10.73 22.40 17.50
CA GLY A 345 10.10 21.12 17.84
C GLY A 345 8.98 20.71 16.90
N ALA A 346 8.38 19.56 17.21
CA ALA A 346 7.19 19.07 16.53
C ALA A 346 6.05 18.89 17.52
N PHE A 347 4.85 19.28 17.09
CA PHE A 347 3.60 19.01 17.77
C PHE A 347 2.80 18.01 16.96
N THR A 348 2.32 16.97 17.62
CA THR A 348 1.37 16.02 17.03
C THR A 348 0.17 15.90 17.95
N SER A 349 -1.02 15.80 17.36
CA SER A 349 -2.27 15.62 18.07
C SER A 349 -3.15 14.65 17.31
N THR A 350 -3.72 13.69 18.02
CA THR A 350 -4.73 12.78 17.49
C THR A 350 -5.96 12.86 18.36
N SER A 351 -7.14 13.00 17.76
CA SER A 351 -8.41 12.91 18.45
C SER A 351 -9.16 11.67 17.98
N ASN A 352 -9.63 10.84 18.90
CA ASN A 352 -10.53 9.72 18.64
C ASN A 352 -11.62 9.71 19.71
N ASP A 353 -12.89 9.75 19.29
CA ASP A 353 -14.06 9.77 20.18
C ASP A 353 -13.97 10.82 21.31
N GLY A 354 -13.50 12.02 20.97
CA GLY A 354 -13.34 13.12 21.92
C GLY A 354 -12.16 12.99 22.88
N THR A 355 -11.37 11.91 22.80
CA THR A 355 -10.12 11.76 23.52
C THR A 355 -8.97 12.24 22.65
N THR A 356 -8.22 13.23 23.13
CA THR A 356 -7.09 13.82 22.41
C THR A 356 -5.77 13.38 23.04
N ASN A 357 -4.92 12.71 22.26
CA ASN A 357 -3.53 12.43 22.62
C ASN A 357 -2.64 13.42 21.87
N SER A 358 -1.82 14.18 22.60
CA SER A 358 -0.85 15.10 22.01
C SER A 358 0.56 14.79 22.49
N ALA A 359 1.52 14.83 21.57
CA ALA A 359 2.94 14.75 21.88
C ALA A 359 3.67 15.95 21.29
N THR A 360 4.54 16.55 22.09
CA THR A 360 5.39 17.68 21.71
C THR A 360 6.84 17.31 21.97
N THR A 361 7.73 17.54 21.00
CA THR A 361 9.18 17.51 21.25
C THR A 361 9.66 18.92 21.63
N ALA A 362 10.58 19.01 22.60
CA ALA A 362 11.27 20.24 22.90
C ALA A 362 12.53 20.31 22.02
N GLY A 363 12.65 21.36 21.21
CA GLY A 363 13.90 21.72 20.52
C GLY A 363 14.75 22.69 21.31
#